data_AF-A0A1A9GBW7-F1
#
_entry.id   AF-A0A1A9GBW7-F1
#
_cell.length_a   1.000
_cell.length_b   1.000
_cell.length_c   1.000
_cell.angle_alpha   90.00
_cell.angle_beta   90.00
_cell.angle_gamma   90.00
#
_symmetry.space_group_name_H-M   'P 1'
#
loop_
_entity.id
_entity.type
_entity.pdbx_description
1 polymer ?
#
loop_
_entity_poly.entity_id
_entity_poly.type
_entity_poly.pdbx_seq_one_letter_code
_entity_poly.pdbx_strand_id
1 'polypeptide(L)' 'MISAIVHWNTVYLSHAAAHLRQQGRSIPNELLKHVSPLSWEHINLTGIYSWDAEQQMPEGFRPLRLPGRLLRAA' A
#
# COMPACT_ATOMS: atom_id res chain seq x y z
N MET A 1 18.15 -3.49 -1.23
CA MET A 1 17.12 -2.54 -1.73
C MET A 1 15.85 -3.25 -2.20
N ILE A 2 15.94 -4.20 -3.13
CA ILE A 2 14.78 -4.94 -3.66
C ILE A 2 13.98 -5.67 -2.56
N SER A 3 14.65 -6.26 -1.56
CA SER A 3 13.98 -6.96 -0.45
C SER A 3 13.07 -6.03 0.37
N ALA A 4 13.46 -4.76 0.56
CA ALA A 4 12.63 -3.80 1.28
C ALA A 4 11.36 -3.43 0.50
N ILE A 5 11.49 -3.29 -0.83
CA ILE A 5 10.37 -3.04 -1.75
C ILE A 5 9.40 -4.22 -1.74
N VAL A 6 9.92 -5.44 -1.93
CA VAL A 6 9.12 -6.68 -1.90
C VAL A 6 8.39 -6.82 -0.58
N HIS A 7 9.09 -6.58 0.54
CA HIS A 7 8.49 -6.66 1.87
C HIS A 7 7.36 -5.64 2.06
N TRP A 8 7.62 -4.36 1.76
CA TRP A 8 6.61 -3.30 1.86
C TRP A 8 5.38 -3.58 0.99
N ASN A 9 5.58 -3.93 -0.28
CA ASN A 9 4.48 -4.22 -1.20
C ASN A 9 3.64 -5.42 -0.73
N THR A 10 4.28 -6.49 -0.26
CA THR A 10 3.58 -7.69 0.23
C THR A 10 2.71 -7.38 1.45
N VAL A 11 3.25 -6.62 2.42
CA VAL A 11 2.52 -6.26 3.64
C VAL A 11 1.35 -5.33 3.34
N TYR A 12 1.54 -4.29 2.54
CA TYR A 12 0.46 -3.34 2.22
C TYR A 12 -0.61 -3.93 1.30
N LEU A 13 -0.26 -4.82 0.36
CA LEU A 13 -1.24 -5.55 -0.44
C LEU A 13 -2.12 -6.44 0.44
N SER A 14 -1.53 -7.10 1.44
CA SER A 14 -2.28 -7.91 2.42
C SER A 14 -3.24 -7.05 3.24
N HIS A 15 -2.76 -5.90 3.73
CA HIS A 15 -3.56 -4.95 4.50
C HIS A 15 -4.72 -4.35 3.68
N ALA A 16 -4.45 -3.98 2.43
CA ALA A 16 -5.47 -3.48 1.51
C ALA A 16 -6.53 -4.55 1.17
N ALA A 17 -6.12 -5.79 0.95
CA ALA A 17 -7.05 -6.89 0.70
C ALA A 17 -7.95 -7.17 1.92
N ALA A 18 -7.38 -7.15 3.13
CA ALA A 18 -8.14 -7.31 4.37
C ALA A 18 -9.17 -6.19 4.55
N HIS A 19 -8.77 -4.94 4.33
CA HIS A 19 -9.68 -3.79 4.39
C HIS A 19 -10.84 -3.90 3.38
N LEU A 20 -10.54 -4.25 2.12
CA LEU A 20 -11.58 -4.41 1.10
C LEU A 20 -12.54 -5.58 1.41
N ARG A 21 -12.05 -6.66 2.02
CA ARG A 21 -12.90 -7.76 2.51
C ARG A 21 -13.85 -7.32 3.61
N GLN A 22 -13.37 -6.50 4.56
CA GLN A 22 -14.23 -5.92 5.60
C GLN A 22 -15.32 -5.02 5.02
N GLN A 23 -15.09 -4.42 3.85
CA GLN A 23 -16.09 -3.64 3.10
C GLN A 23 -17.05 -4.52 2.26
N GLY A 24 -17.01 -5.85 2.41
CA GLY A 24 -17.89 -6.78 1.71
C GLY A 24 -17.39 -7.21 0.32
N ARG A 25 -16.17 -6.85 -0.08
CA ARG A 25 -15.62 -7.24 -1.38
C ARG A 25 -15.07 -8.67 -1.34
N SER A 26 -15.52 -9.52 -2.26
CA SER A 26 -14.94 -10.87 -2.41
C SER A 26 -13.58 -10.77 -3.10
N ILE A 27 -12.51 -11.05 -2.34
CA ILE A 27 -11.14 -11.11 -2.85
C ILE A 27 -10.57 -12.47 -2.45
N PRO A 28 -10.51 -13.47 -3.35
CA PRO A 28 -9.89 -14.75 -3.08
C PRO A 28 -8.39 -14.62 -2.74
N ASN A 29 -7.92 -15.35 -1.73
CA ASN A 29 -6.49 -15.43 -1.41
C ASN A 29 -5.66 -15.91 -2.61
N GLU A 30 -6.25 -16.76 -3.45
CA GLU A 30 -5.60 -17.30 -4.64
C GLU A 30 -5.27 -16.22 -5.68
N LEU A 31 -5.96 -15.09 -5.72
CA LEU A 31 -5.61 -14.01 -6.62
C LEU A 31 -4.37 -13.25 -6.13
N LEU A 32 -4.18 -13.15 -4.81
CA LEU A 32 -3.06 -12.43 -4.22
C LEU A 32 -1.70 -13.10 -4.54
N LYS A 33 -1.68 -14.44 -4.70
CA LYS A 33 -0.45 -15.19 -5.07
C LYS A 33 0.06 -14.85 -6.47
N HIS A 34 -0.77 -14.24 -7.31
CA HIS A 34 -0.44 -13.85 -8.68
C HIS A 34 -0.05 -12.37 -8.81
N VAL A 35 -0.14 -11.60 -7.72
CA VAL A 35 0.26 -10.19 -7.72
C VAL A 35 1.78 -10.11 -7.52
N SER A 36 2.47 -9.48 -8.46
CA SER A 36 3.92 -9.25 -8.34
C SER A 36 4.21 -8.23 -7.24
N PRO A 37 5.01 -8.58 -6.21
CA PRO A 37 5.44 -7.63 -5.19
C PRO A 37 6.55 -6.70 -5.71
N LEU A 38 7.03 -6.92 -6.93
CA LEU A 38 8.09 -6.13 -7.56
C LEU A 38 7.56 -4.92 -8.33
N SER A 39 6.25 -4.68 -8.39
CA SER A 39 5.73 -3.48 -9.05
C SER A 39 6.28 -2.22 -8.38
N TRP A 40 7.25 -1.57 -9.03
CA TRP A 40 8.01 -0.43 -8.50
C TRP A 40 7.73 0.87 -9.27
N GLU A 41 6.85 0.84 -10.28
CA GLU A 41 6.47 2.03 -11.05
C GLU A 41 5.89 3.16 -10.18
N HIS A 42 5.38 2.82 -9.00
CA HIS A 42 4.87 3.78 -8.01
C HIS A 42 5.91 4.19 -6.94
N ILE A 43 7.15 3.70 -7.02
CA ILE A 43 8.21 3.92 -6.03
C ILE A 43 9.32 4.74 -6.68
N ASN A 44 9.43 6.01 -6.28
CA ASN A 44 10.57 6.83 -6.64
C ASN A 44 11.80 6.36 -5.82
N LEU A 45 12.81 5.82 -6.52
CA LEU A 45 14.05 5.33 -5.90
C LEU A 45 15.09 6.45 -5.72
N THR A 46 14.97 7.50 -6.52
CA THR A 46 15.85 8.67 -6.50
C THR A 46 15.02 9.89 -6.21
N GLY A 47 15.18 10.45 -5.01
CA GLY A 47 14.47 11.63 -4.56
C GLY A 47 15.04 12.10 -3.24
N ILE A 48 14.85 13.39 -2.96
CA ILE A 48 15.13 13.94 -1.63
C ILE A 48 13.85 13.78 -0.82
N TYR A 49 13.92 12.99 0.24
CA TYR A 49 12.81 12.73 1.14
C TYR A 49 13.10 13.36 2.49
N SER A 50 12.20 14.23 2.94
CA SER A 50 12.17 14.69 4.33
C SER A 50 11.20 13.80 5.09
N TRP A 51 11.63 13.26 6.22
CA TRP A 51 10.79 12.47 7.12
C TRP A 51 10.66 13.25 8.42
N ASP A 52 9.45 13.72 8.74
CA ASP A 52 9.16 14.22 10.08
C ASP A 52 9.05 13.02 11.02
N ALA A 53 9.93 12.94 12.02
CA ALA A 53 9.94 11.88 13.03
C ALA A 53 8.64 11.84 13.86
N GLU A 54 7.84 12.90 13.80
CA GLU A 54 6.55 13.04 14.50
C GLU A 54 5.37 12.38 13.78
N GLN A 55 5.55 11.76 12.62
CA GLN A 55 4.48 10.94 12.03
C GLN A 55 4.27 9.68 12.87
N GLN A 56 3.50 9.84 13.95
CA GLN A 56 3.05 8.75 14.79
C GLN A 56 2.30 7.74 13.93
N MET A 57 2.88 6.55 13.80
CA MET A 57 2.25 5.39 13.20
C MET A 57 1.72 4.53 14.34
N PRO A 58 0.48 4.75 14.84
CA PRO A 58 -0.04 4.07 16.03
C PRO A 58 0.02 2.54 15.93
N GLU A 59 -0.07 2.00 14.71
CA GLU A 59 -0.02 0.56 14.42
C GLU A 59 1.26 0.15 13.64
N GLY A 60 2.24 1.04 13.50
CA GLY A 60 3.44 0.80 12.67
C GLY A 60 3.21 0.83 11.15
N PHE A 61 1.99 1.14 10.70
CA PHE A 61 1.63 1.26 9.28
C PHE A 61 1.15 2.67 8.93
N ARG A 62 1.40 3.12 7.70
CA ARG A 62 0.71 4.27 7.11
C ARG A 62 -0.75 3.90 6.84
N PRO A 63 -1.70 4.83 7.00
CA PRO A 63 -3.09 4.59 6.66
C PRO A 63 -3.24 4.25 5.17
N LEU A 64 -4.19 3.36 4.85
CA LEU A 64 -4.54 3.04 3.47
C LEU A 64 -5.12 4.28 2.79
N ARG A 65 -4.73 4.51 1.53
CA ARG A 65 -5.33 5.54 0.69
C ARG A 65 -6.71 5.06 0.24
N LEU A 66 -7.74 5.50 0.93
CA LEU A 66 -9.12 5.19 0.56
C LEU A 66 -9.55 6.07 -0.62
N PRO A 67 -10.34 5.56 -1.57
CA PRO A 67 -10.99 6.38 -2.59
C PRO A 67 -12.12 7.20 -1.93
N GLY A 68 -11.76 8.21 -1.15
CA GLY A 68 -12.67 9.25 -0.68
C GLY A 68 -12.71 10.36 -1.73
N ARG A 69 -13.87 10.55 -2.36
CA ARG A 69 -14.25 11.73 -3.17
C ARG A 69 -13.04 12.43 -3.84
N LEU A 70 -12.40 11.76 -4.79
CA LEU A 70 -11.72 12.47 -5.88
C LEU A 70 -12.83 13.11 -6.70
N LEU A 71 -13.31 14.27 -6.24
CA LEU A 71 -14.00 15.21 -7.10
C LEU A 71 -13.11 15.43 -8.30
N ARG A 72 -13.72 15.27 -9.48
CA ARG A 72 -13.21 15.73 -10.76
C ARG A 72 -12.44 17.04 -10.59
N ALA A 73 -11.16 17.00 -10.95
CA ALA A 73 -10.34 18.13 -11.37
C ALA A 73 -9.16 17.51 -12.13
N ALA A 74 -8.88 17.81 -13.39
CA ALA A 74 -9.51 18.65 -14.39
C ALA A 74 -9.34 17.95 -15.75
#